data_AF-A0A1H6CW37-F1
#
_entry.id   AF-A0A1H6CW37-F1
#
_cell.length_a   1.000
_cell.length_b   1.000
_cell.length_c   1.000
_cell.angle_alpha   90.00
_cell.angle_beta   90.00
_cell.angle_gamma   90.00
#
_symmetry.space_group_name_H-M   'P 1'
#
loop_
_entity.id
_entity.type
_entity.pdbx_description
1 polymer ?
#
loop_
_entity_poly.entity_id
_entity_poly.type
_entity_poly.pdbx_seq_one_letter_code
_entity_poly.pdbx_strand_id
1 'polypeptide(L)'
;MGLLFAGIALYSVLNTVIGFFTFVAATGQTGNTTPFVIVGTALLALIGLGAGIGLLFVKQPWARGLGLGLMMGWALWSILSAGLCTGLNPALYG
;
A
#
# COMPACT_ATOMS: atom_id res chain seq x y z
N MET A 1 0.33 4.63 20.54
CA MET A 1 0.59 3.36 19.83
C MET A 1 -0.61 2.85 19.04
N GLY A 2 -1.83 2.81 19.58
CA GLY A 2 -3.01 2.29 18.84
C GLY A 2 -3.29 2.94 17.48
N LEU A 3 -3.06 4.25 17.33
CA LEU A 3 -3.27 4.98 16.06
C LEU A 3 -2.29 4.58 14.95
N LEU A 4 -1.15 4.00 15.30
CA LEU A 4 -0.18 3.48 14.32
C LEU A 4 -0.71 2.19 13.69
N PHE A 5 -1.20 1.27 14.52
CA PHE A 5 -1.90 0.06 14.05
C PHE A 5 -3.16 0.40 13.25
N ALA A 6 -3.91 1.43 13.66
CA ALA A 6 -5.04 1.92 12.88
C ALA A 6 -4.61 2.41 11.49
N GLY A 7 -3.48 3.11 11.37
CA GLY A 7 -2.94 3.53 10.07
C GLY A 7 -2.52 2.35 9.18
N ILE A 8 -1.91 1.32 9.75
CA ILE A 8 -1.54 0.09 9.01
C ILE A 8 -2.79 -0.66 8.53
N ALA A 9 -3.77 -0.84 9.41
CA ALA A 9 -5.04 -1.48 9.08
C ALA A 9 -5.78 -0.70 7.98
N LEU A 10 -5.85 0.63 8.12
CA LEU A 10 -6.45 1.51 7.12
C LEU A 10 -5.76 1.38 5.77
N TYR A 11 -4.42 1.43 5.74
CA TYR A 11 -3.67 1.25 4.50
C TYR A 11 -3.92 -0.13 3.88
N SER A 12 -4.03 -1.19 4.69
CA SER A 12 -4.31 -2.54 4.19
C SER A 12 -5.69 -2.67 3.53
N VAL A 13 -6.71 -2.02 4.11
CA VAL A 13 -8.04 -1.94 3.49
C VAL A 13 -7.97 -1.14 2.19
N LEU A 14 -7.29 0.01 2.17
CA LEU A 14 -7.14 0.80 0.95
C LEU A 14 -6.39 0.03 -0.14
N ASN A 15 -5.33 -0.70 0.22
CA ASN A 15 -4.53 -1.48 -0.71
C ASN A 15 -5.35 -2.60 -1.36
N THR A 16 -6.13 -3.33 -0.57
CA THR A 16 -6.99 -4.41 -1.08
C THR A 16 -8.12 -3.88 -1.96
N VAL A 17 -8.77 -2.78 -1.55
CA VAL A 17 -9.85 -2.16 -2.33
C VAL A 17 -9.32 -1.62 -3.67
N ILE A 18 -8.27 -0.80 -3.65
CA ILE A 18 -7.74 -0.20 -4.88
C ILE A 18 -7.09 -1.27 -5.76
N GLY A 19 -6.37 -2.22 -5.17
CA GLY A 19 -5.78 -3.37 -5.87
C GLY A 19 -6.82 -4.26 -6.54
N PHE A 20 -7.98 -4.45 -5.90
CA PHE A 20 -9.09 -5.18 -6.49
C PHE A 20 -9.69 -4.43 -7.69
N PHE A 21 -9.93 -3.12 -7.56
CA PHE A 21 -10.44 -2.32 -8.68
C PHE A 21 -9.47 -2.25 -9.85
N THR A 22 -8.16 -2.12 -9.60
CA THR A 22 -7.15 -2.13 -10.66
C THR A 22 -7.07 -3.50 -11.34
N PHE A 23 -7.21 -4.59 -10.58
CA PHE A 23 -7.30 -5.94 -11.13
C PHE A 23 -8.52 -6.10 -12.04
N VAL A 24 -9.71 -5.72 -11.57
CA VAL A 24 -10.94 -5.81 -12.37
C VAL A 24 -10.81 -4.98 -13.66
N ALA A 25 -10.33 -3.74 -13.55
CA ALA A 25 -10.11 -2.86 -14.70
C ALA A 25 -9.10 -3.46 -15.70
N ALA A 26 -8.03 -4.09 -15.21
CA ALA A 26 -7.04 -4.74 -16.06
C ALA A 26 -7.61 -5.99 -16.76
N THR A 27 -8.43 -6.79 -16.09
CA THR A 27 -9.02 -8.01 -16.69
C THR A 27 -10.06 -7.72 -17.77
N GLY A 28 -10.72 -6.56 -17.72
CA GLY A 28 -11.69 -6.13 -18.73
C GLY A 28 -11.08 -5.60 -20.02
N GLN A 29 -9.75 -5.42 -20.07
CA GLN A 29 -9.08 -4.76 -21.18
C GLN A 29 -8.36 -5.76 -22.10
N THR A 30 -8.75 -5.77 -23.38
CA THR A 30 -8.02 -6.49 -24.44
C THR A 30 -6.87 -5.62 -24.96
N GLY A 31 -5.71 -5.70 -24.33
CA GLY A 31 -4.52 -4.94 -24.73
C GLY A 31 -3.49 -4.77 -23.61
N ASN A 32 -2.68 -3.71 -23.69
CA ASN A 32 -1.68 -3.40 -22.69
C ASN A 32 -2.32 -2.95 -21.36
N THR A 33 -2.18 -3.75 -20.31
CA THR A 33 -2.74 -3.49 -18.97
C THR A 33 -1.80 -2.75 -18.02
N THR A 34 -0.53 -2.56 -18.43
CA THR A 34 0.47 -1.85 -17.63
C THR A 34 0.06 -0.44 -17.15
N PRO A 35 -0.65 0.42 -17.92
CA PRO A 35 -1.03 1.73 -17.42
C PRO A 35 -1.97 1.68 -16.20
N PHE A 36 -2.87 0.70 -16.13
CA PHE A 36 -3.80 0.56 -14.99
C PHE A 36 -3.05 0.22 -13.71
N VAL A 37 -2.04 -0.65 -13.81
CA VAL A 37 -1.19 -1.04 -12.68
C VAL A 37 -0.31 0.13 -12.24
N ILE A 38 0.26 0.90 -13.18
CA ILE A 38 1.08 2.08 -12.87
C ILE A 38 0.24 3.15 -12.16
N VAL A 39 -0.95 3.47 -12.68
CA VAL A 39 -1.83 4.48 -12.06
C VAL A 39 -2.28 4.02 -10.67
N GLY A 40 -2.67 2.74 -10.53
CA GLY A 40 -3.03 2.17 -9.24
C GLY A 40 -1.90 2.29 -8.23
N THR A 41 -0.71 1.79 -8.56
CA THR A 41 0.46 1.82 -7.67
C THR A 41 0.89 3.25 -7.31
N ALA A 42 0.88 4.18 -8.26
CA ALA A 42 1.16 5.59 -8.00
C ALA A 42 0.14 6.22 -7.02
N LEU A 43 -1.14 5.89 -7.17
CA LEU A 43 -2.20 6.38 -6.28
C LEU A 43 -2.05 5.81 -4.86
N LEU A 44 -1.74 4.52 -4.71
CA LEU A 44 -1.43 3.94 -3.39
C LEU A 44 -0.19 4.57 -2.76
N ALA A 45 0.85 4.87 -3.54
CA ALA A 45 2.05 5.55 -3.04
C ALA A 45 1.75 6.97 -2.57
N LEU A 46 0.91 7.71 -3.29
CA LEU A 46 0.44 9.03 -2.87
C LEU A 46 -0.38 8.96 -1.58
N ILE A 47 -1.19 7.92 -1.39
CA ILE A 47 -1.94 7.73 -0.15
C ILE A 47 -1.01 7.35 1.02
N GLY A 48 -0.13 6.37 0.83
CA GLY A 48 0.76 5.88 1.88
C GLY A 48 1.83 6.90 2.28
N LEU A 49 2.61 7.38 1.30
CA LEU A 49 3.69 8.32 1.52
C LEU A 49 3.21 9.77 1.49
N GLY A 50 2.41 10.16 0.50
CA GLY A 50 1.94 11.54 0.39
C GLY A 50 1.03 11.96 1.55
N ALA A 51 -0.06 11.23 1.79
CA ALA A 51 -0.94 11.53 2.92
C ALA A 51 -0.25 11.25 4.26
N GLY A 52 0.60 10.22 4.34
CA GLY A 52 1.43 9.94 5.51
C GLY A 52 2.33 11.13 5.88
N ILE A 53 3.07 11.68 4.92
CA ILE A 53 3.96 12.85 5.12
C ILE A 53 3.10 14.08 5.47
N GLY A 54 2.00 14.30 4.76
CA GLY A 54 1.07 15.40 5.05
C GLY A 54 0.56 15.39 6.49
N LEU A 55 0.24 14.21 7.02
CA LEU A 55 -0.22 14.04 8.39
C LEU A 55 0.89 14.30 9.44
N LEU A 56 2.16 14.15 9.09
CA LEU A 56 3.28 14.49 9.99
C LEU A 56 3.42 16.00 10.19
N PHE A 57 3.04 16.81 9.18
CA PHE A 57 3.04 18.27 9.29
C PHE A 57 1.91 18.81 10.16
N VAL A 58 0.87 18.01 10.41
CA VAL A 58 -0.18 18.36 11.36
C VAL A 58 0.42 18.30 12.77
N LYS A 59 0.35 19.42 13.52
CA LYS A 59 0.87 19.55 14.89
C LYS A 59 0.03 18.79 15.95
N GLN A 60 -0.59 17.68 15.56
CA GLN A 60 -1.45 16.89 16.41
C GLN A 60 -0.85 15.49 16.61
N PRO A 61 -0.79 14.98 17.85
CA PRO A 61 -0.18 13.69 18.14
C PRO A 61 -0.90 12.52 17.47
N TRP A 62 -2.22 12.65 17.26
CA TRP A 62 -3.02 11.62 16.60
C TRP A 62 -2.71 11.48 15.11
N ALA A 63 -2.54 12.63 14.43
CA ALA A 63 -2.21 12.68 13.01
C ALA A 63 -0.83 12.07 12.73
N ARG A 64 0.16 12.34 13.60
CA ARG A 64 1.49 11.72 13.48
C ARG A 64 1.44 10.20 13.60
N GLY A 65 0.67 9.67 14.54
CA GLY A 65 0.50 8.23 14.70
C GLY A 65 -0.10 7.56 13.47
N LEU A 66 -1.18 8.14 12.92
CA LEU A 66 -1.80 7.65 11.69
C LEU A 66 -0.87 7.77 10.48
N GLY A 67 -0.17 8.90 10.34
CA GLY A 67 0.76 9.14 9.23
C GLY A 67 1.90 8.13 9.20
N LEU A 68 2.52 7.85 10.34
CA LEU A 68 3.54 6.78 10.45
C LEU A 68 2.96 5.40 10.13
N GLY A 69 1.72 5.12 10.57
CA GLY A 69 1.02 3.87 10.27
C GLY A 69 0.76 3.68 8.77
N LEU A 70 0.36 4.74 8.06
CA LEU A 70 0.16 4.75 6.61
C LEU A 70 1.47 4.46 5.84
N MET A 71 2.57 5.09 6.24
CA MET A 71 3.89 4.84 5.62
C MET A 71 4.36 3.40 5.85
N MET A 72 4.22 2.89 7.08
CA MET A 72 4.57 1.51 7.39
C MET A 72 3.68 0.52 6.66
N GLY A 73 2.37 0.80 6.54
CA GLY A 73 1.44 -0.01 5.75
C GLY A 73 1.88 -0.12 4.29
N TRP A 74 2.27 1.00 3.68
CA TRP A 74 2.79 1.03 2.31
C TRP A 74 4.07 0.20 2.14
N ALA A 75 5.01 0.33 3.07
CA ALA A 75 6.26 -0.44 3.04
C ALA A 75 6.00 -1.95 3.19
N LEU A 76 5.18 -2.35 4.15
CA LEU A 76 4.85 -3.76 4.41
C LEU A 76 4.20 -4.42 3.19
N TRP A 77 3.20 -3.78 2.58
CA TRP A 77 2.55 -4.32 1.39
C TRP A 77 3.47 -4.37 0.17
N SER A 78 4.37 -3.40 0.03
CA SER A 78 5.38 -3.41 -1.03
C SER A 78 6.35 -4.59 -0.88
N ILE A 79 6.82 -4.84 0.35
CA ILE A 79 7.69 -5.99 0.67
C ILE A 79 6.96 -7.31 0.44
N LEU A 80 5.72 -7.44 0.90
CA LEU A 80 4.91 -8.65 0.69
C LEU A 80 4.71 -8.93 -0.81
N SER A 81 4.40 -7.90 -1.59
CA SER A 81 4.23 -8.03 -3.04
C SER A 81 5.54 -8.44 -3.72
N ALA A 82 6.66 -7.81 -3.36
CA ALA A 82 7.98 -8.18 -3.88
C ALA A 82 8.37 -9.62 -3.48
N GLY A 83 8.07 -10.04 -2.25
CA GLY A 83 8.31 -11.40 -1.76
C GLY A 83 7.50 -12.45 -2.52
N LEU A 84 6.23 -12.15 -2.81
CA LEU A 84 5.39 -13.00 -3.66
C LEU A 84 5.90 -13.06 -5.11
N CYS A 85 6.30 -11.91 -5.67
CA CYS A 85 6.82 -11.84 -7.04
C CYS A 85 8.19 -12.51 -7.23
N THR A 86 9.03 -12.52 -6.19
CA THR A 86 10.34 -13.18 -6.21
C THR A 86 10.28 -14.66 -5.88
N GLY A 87 9.13 -15.15 -5.41
CA GLY A 87 8.93 -16.57 -5.12
C GLY A 87 9.93 -17.10 -4.10
N LEU A 88 10.31 -16.29 -3.10
CA LEU A 88 11.18 -16.76 -2.02
C LEU A 88 10.49 -17.93 -1.31
N ASN A 89 10.93 -19.15 -1.62
CA ASN A 89 10.42 -20.36 -1.02
C ASN A 89 11.21 -20.63 0.27
N PRO A 90 10.61 -20.52 1.47
CA PRO A 90 11.30 -20.78 2.72
C PRO A 90 11.86 -22.21 2.80
N ALA A 91 11.26 -23.16 2.07
CA ALA A 91 11.70 -24.55 2.04
C ALA A 91 13.04 -24.77 1.30
N LEU A 92 13.56 -23.77 0.58
CA LEU A 92 14.88 -23.84 -0.08
C LEU A 92 16.03 -23.29 0.80
N TYR A 93 15.71 -22.69 1.94
CA TYR A 93 16.69 -22.09 2.86
C TYR A 93 16.86 -22.91 4.16
N GLY A 94 16.29 -24.12 4.21
CA GLY A 94 16.41 -25.08 5.31
C GLY A 94 17.32 -26.24 4.96
#